data_AF-A0A4R6YKB7-F1
#
_entry.id   AF-A0A4R6YKB7-F1
#
_cell.length_a   1.000
_cell.length_b   1.000
_cell.length_c   1.000
_cell.angle_alpha   90.00
_cell.angle_beta   90.00
_cell.angle_gamma   90.00
#
_symmetry.space_group_name_H-M   'P 1'
#
loop_
_entity.id
_entity.type
_entity.pdbx_description
1 polymer ?
#
loop_
_entity_poly.entity_id
_entity_poly.type
_entity_poly.pdbx_seq_one_letter_code
_entity_poly.pdbx_strand_id
1 'polypeptide(L)'
;MTIKDGKVFANSRDVAEFFGKEHRNVLADIDRLIEQGVLDFQQTPYKHPQNGQLYRSYDMTRDGFTLLAMGFTGRRALEFNLSAGV
;
A
#
# COMPACT_ATOMS: atom_id res chain seq x y z
N MET A 1 -2.57 -9.44 2.24
CA MET A 1 -3.93 -9.08 1.78
C MET A 1 -4.94 -9.37 2.88
N THR A 2 -5.98 -8.56 3.01
CA THR A 2 -7.09 -8.74 3.95
C THR A 2 -8.41 -8.87 3.19
N ILE A 3 -9.35 -9.66 3.71
CA ILE A 3 -10.71 -9.77 3.16
C ILE A 3 -11.66 -9.14 4.17
N LYS A 4 -12.43 -8.15 3.72
CA LYS A 4 -13.46 -7.46 4.53
C LYS A 4 -14.72 -7.35 3.69
N ASP A 5 -15.85 -7.84 4.21
CA ASP A 5 -17.15 -7.81 3.53
C ASP A 5 -17.13 -8.35 2.09
N GLY A 6 -16.37 -9.44 1.87
CA GLY A 6 -16.20 -10.06 0.54
C GLY A 6 -15.30 -9.29 -0.43
N LYS A 7 -14.72 -8.16 -0.02
CA LYS A 7 -13.76 -7.38 -0.80
C LYS A 7 -12.33 -7.68 -0.36
N VAL A 8 -11.43 -7.75 -1.33
CA VAL A 8 -9.99 -7.98 -1.10
C VAL A 8 -9.28 -6.63 -1.04
N PHE A 9 -8.46 -6.44 -0.01
CA PHE A 9 -7.62 -5.27 0.20
C PHE A 9 -6.15 -5.69 0.28
N ALA A 10 -5.26 -4.84 -0.25
CA ALA A 10 -3.83 -4.93 0.01
C ALA A 10 -3.50 -4.14 1.28
N ASN A 11 -2.52 -4.59 2.08
CA ASN A 11 -2.02 -3.80 3.20
C ASN A 11 -0.74 -3.06 2.79
N SER A 12 -0.50 -1.86 3.31
CA SER A 12 0.71 -1.07 2.99
C SER A 12 2.02 -1.79 3.34
N ARG A 13 2.01 -2.75 4.27
CA ARG A 13 3.15 -3.62 4.55
C ARG A 13 3.40 -4.63 3.43
N ASP A 14 2.34 -5.20 2.86
CA ASP A 14 2.44 -6.12 1.71
C ASP A 14 3.00 -5.37 0.49
N VAL A 15 2.60 -4.11 0.29
CA VAL A 15 3.13 -3.25 -0.78
C VAL A 15 4.63 -3.00 -0.58
N ALA A 16 5.03 -2.68 0.65
CA ALA A 16 6.42 -2.46 1.00
C ALA A 16 7.29 -3.70 0.71
N GLU A 17 6.83 -4.87 1.12
CA GLU A 17 7.49 -6.15 0.86
C GLU A 17 7.58 -6.46 -0.65
N PHE A 18 6.46 -6.34 -1.36
CA PHE A 18 6.39 -6.66 -2.79
C PHE A 18 7.33 -5.78 -3.63
N PHE A 19 7.38 -4.47 -3.36
CA PHE A 19 8.27 -3.56 -4.10
C PHE A 19 9.68 -3.43 -3.49
N GLY A 20 9.96 -4.11 -2.38
CA GLY A 20 11.25 -4.02 -1.69
C GLY A 20 11.53 -2.60 -1.16
N LYS A 21 10.50 -1.92 -0.66
CA LYS A 21 10.59 -0.56 -0.11
C LYS A 21 10.44 -0.58 1.40
N GLU A 22 11.06 0.38 2.07
CA GLU A 22 10.82 0.63 3.49
C GLU A 22 9.35 1.03 3.73
N HIS A 23 8.70 0.40 4.71
CA HIS A 23 7.28 0.64 5.01
C HIS A 23 7.00 2.12 5.32
N ARG A 24 7.94 2.80 6.00
CA ARG A 24 7.83 4.24 6.29
C ARG A 24 7.71 5.11 5.03
N ASN A 25 8.37 4.72 3.94
CA ASN A 25 8.33 5.47 2.68
C ASN A 25 6.99 5.23 1.98
N VAL A 26 6.50 3.98 2.00
CA VAL A 26 5.15 3.65 1.50
C VAL A 26 4.07 4.44 2.25
N LEU A 27 4.18 4.58 3.58
CA LEU A 27 3.26 5.42 4.35
C LEU A 27 3.30 6.90 3.91
N ALA A 28 4.49 7.45 3.64
CA ALA A 28 4.63 8.82 3.17
C ALA A 28 4.04 9.02 1.77
N ASP A 29 4.18 8.05 0.87
CA ASP A 29 3.59 8.11 -0.47
C ASP A 29 2.05 7.99 -0.41
N ILE A 30 1.52 7.16 0.47
CA ILE A 30 0.07 7.09 0.74
C ILE A 30 -0.44 8.44 1.29
N ASP A 31 0.27 9.05 2.22
CA ASP A 31 -0.12 10.34 2.78
C ASP A 31 -0.21 11.43 1.70
N ARG A 32 0.74 11.46 0.77
CA ARG A 32 0.70 12.37 -0.39
C ARG A 32 -0.51 12.12 -1.30
N LEU A 33 -0.86 10.85 -1.55
CA LEU A 33 -2.04 10.52 -2.36
C LEU A 33 -3.34 10.94 -1.66
N ILE A 34 -3.43 10.77 -0.34
CA ILE A 34 -4.56 11.25 0.46
C ILE A 34 -4.64 12.79 0.38
N GLU A 35 -3.53 13.50 0.49
CA GLU A 35 -3.46 14.96 0.31
C GLU A 35 -3.91 15.41 -1.09
N GLN A 36 -3.71 14.57 -2.10
CA GLN A 36 -4.18 14.78 -3.48
C GLN A 36 -5.65 14.38 -3.70
N GLY A 37 -6.35 13.93 -2.65
CA GLY A 37 -7.77 13.59 -2.70
C GLY A 37 -8.07 12.13 -3.05
N VAL A 38 -7.08 11.24 -3.05
CA VAL A 38 -7.31 9.80 -3.25
C VAL A 38 -7.86 9.17 -1.96
N LEU A 39 -9.07 8.61 -2.03
CA LEU A 39 -9.81 8.10 -0.87
C LEU A 39 -9.74 6.57 -0.72
N ASP A 40 -8.87 5.90 -1.48
CA ASP A 40 -8.75 4.43 -1.52
C ASP A 40 -7.95 3.83 -0.35
N PHE A 41 -7.61 4.62 0.68
CA PHE A 41 -6.74 4.22 1.79
C PHE A 41 -7.47 4.27 3.13
N GLN A 42 -7.65 3.11 3.78
CA GLN A 42 -8.25 2.99 5.10
C GLN A 42 -7.18 2.73 6.17
N GLN A 43 -6.99 3.66 7.10
CA GLN A 43 -6.05 3.46 8.21
C GLN A 43 -6.48 2.27 9.06
N THR A 44 -5.59 1.31 9.20
CA THR A 44 -5.80 0.06 9.94
C THR A 44 -4.58 -0.16 10.85
N PRO A 45 -4.71 0.01 12.18
CA PRO A 45 -3.60 -0.25 13.10
C PRO A 45 -3.15 -1.72 13.02
N TYR A 46 -1.84 -1.95 12.90
CA TYR A 46 -1.25 -3.28 12.98
C TYR A 46 -0.63 -3.48 14.35
N LYS A 47 -1.09 -4.49 15.09
CA LYS A 47 -0.44 -4.91 16.33
C LYS A 47 0.71 -5.86 16.02
N HIS A 48 1.93 -5.44 16.28
CA HIS A 48 3.10 -6.27 16.06
C HIS A 48 3.16 -7.42 17.07
N PRO A 49 3.32 -8.67 16.63
CA PRO A 49 3.17 -9.85 17.49
C PRO A 49 4.27 -9.94 18.55
N GLN A 50 5.47 -9.41 18.27
CA GLN A 50 6.62 -9.55 19.17
C GLN A 50 6.55 -8.65 20.42
N ASN A 51 6.04 -7.42 20.28
CA ASN A 51 6.09 -6.41 21.35
C ASN A 51 4.70 -5.84 21.68
N GLY A 52 3.65 -6.25 20.96
CA GLY A 52 2.29 -5.75 21.15
C GLY A 52 2.08 -4.29 20.73
N GLN A 53 3.10 -3.64 20.14
CA GLN A 53 3.03 -2.25 19.74
C GLN A 53 2.14 -2.08 18.50
N LEU A 54 1.37 -1.00 18.48
CA LEU A 54 0.56 -0.62 17.34
C LEU A 54 1.40 0.20 16.36
N TYR A 55 1.43 -0.26 15.11
CA TYR A 55 2.04 0.43 14.00
C TYR A 55 0.95 0.91 13.05
N ARG A 56 1.14 2.10 12.49
CA ARG A 56 0.25 2.63 11.45
C ARG A 56 0.37 1.76 10.20
N SER A 57 -0.75 1.32 9.65
CA SER A 57 -0.81 0.70 8.32
C SER A 57 -2.09 1.13 7.61
N TYR A 58 -2.17 0.85 6.31
CA TYR A 58 -3.32 1.16 5.48
C TYR A 58 -3.76 -0.08 4.74
N ASP A 59 -5.05 -0.35 4.77
CA ASP A 59 -5.68 -1.24 3.80
C ASP A 59 -6.08 -0.40 2.58
N MET A 60 -5.89 -0.93 1.38
CA MET A 60 -6.18 -0.23 0.13
C MET A 60 -6.88 -1.13 -0.89
N THR A 61 -7.72 -0.52 -1.72
CA THR A 61 -8.37 -1.19 -2.85
C THR A 61 -7.34 -1.52 -3.93
N ARG A 62 -7.78 -2.24 -4.97
CA ARG A 62 -6.96 -2.46 -6.17
C ARG A 62 -6.56 -1.13 -6.84
N ASP A 63 -7.46 -0.15 -6.84
CA ASP A 63 -7.24 1.14 -7.49
C ASP A 63 -6.24 1.98 -6.69
N GLY A 64 -6.39 2.04 -5.37
CA GLY A 64 -5.39 2.66 -4.48
C GLY A 64 -4.01 2.02 -4.59
N PHE A 65 -3.95 0.68 -4.67
CA PHE A 65 -2.70 -0.04 -4.92
C PHE A 65 -2.07 0.34 -6.27
N THR A 66 -2.87 0.40 -7.33
CA THR A 66 -2.38 0.70 -8.68
C THR A 66 -1.84 2.12 -8.75
N LEU A 67 -2.57 3.11 -8.22
CA LEU A 67 -2.11 4.50 -8.15
C LEU A 67 -0.80 4.64 -7.36
N LEU A 68 -0.70 3.97 -6.22
CA LEU A 68 0.50 3.95 -5.41
C LEU A 68 1.68 3.33 -6.16
N ALA A 69 1.47 2.19 -6.82
CA ALA A 69 2.50 1.48 -7.57
C ALA A 69 3.00 2.28 -8.79
N MET A 70 2.11 2.99 -9.49
CA MET A 70 2.46 3.84 -10.63
C MET A 70 3.41 4.98 -10.25
N GLY A 71 3.31 5.49 -9.01
CA GLY A 71 4.21 6.51 -8.48
C GLY A 71 5.60 5.97 -8.10
N PHE A 72 5.80 4.66 -8.11
CA PHE A 72 7.07 4.05 -7.74
C PHE A 72 8.06 3.96 -8.91
N THR A 73 9.33 4.02 -8.56
CA THR A 73 10.45 3.78 -9.48
C THR A 73 11.20 2.49 -9.12
N GLY A 74 11.94 1.95 -10.10
CA GLY A 74 12.75 0.72 -9.98
C GLY A 74 12.24 -0.43 -10.86
N ARG A 75 13.03 -1.51 -10.95
CA ARG A 75 12.76 -2.64 -11.87
C ARG A 75 11.38 -3.27 -11.65
N ARG A 76 11.02 -3.59 -10.40
CA ARG A 76 9.71 -4.19 -10.06
C ARG A 76 8.53 -3.25 -10.36
N ALA A 77 8.70 -1.95 -10.13
CA ALA A 77 7.67 -0.97 -10.46
C ALA A 77 7.48 -0.84 -11.98
N LEU A 78 8.58 -0.83 -12.74
CA LEU A 78 8.53 -0.81 -14.20
C LEU A 78 7.87 -2.08 -14.76
N GLU A 79 8.26 -3.26 -14.28
CA GLU A 79 7.63 -4.53 -14.66
C GLU A 79 6.12 -4.53 -14.35
N PHE A 80 5.75 -4.03 -13.17
CA PHE A 80 4.34 -3.90 -12.80
C PHE A 80 3.58 -2.99 -13.76
N ASN A 81 4.06 -1.78 -14.03
CA ASN A 81 3.38 -0.81 -14.90
C ASN A 81 3.20 -1.37 -16.33
N LEU A 82 4.27 -1.94 -16.90
CA LEU A 82 4.21 -2.57 -18.23
C LEU A 82 3.20 -3.73 -18.28
N SER A 83 3.11 -4.52 -17.21
CA SER A 83 2.14 -5.63 -17.13
C SER A 83 0.70 -5.16 -16.92
N ALA A 84 0.52 -4.01 -16.25
CA ALA A 84 -0.78 -3.43 -15.94
C ALA A 84 -1.36 -2.60 -17.10
N GLY A 85 -0.57 -2.36 -18.16
CA GLY A 85 -1.00 -1.57 -19.33
C GLY A 85 -1.07 -0.06 -19.05
N VAL A 86 -0.30 0.42 -18.06
CA VAL A 86 -0.17 1.83 -17.67
C VAL A 86 1.17 2.41 -18.10
#